data_AF-A0AAJ2PDU4-F1
#
_entry.id   AF-A0AAJ2PDU4-F1
#
_cell.length_a   1.000
_cell.length_b   1.000
_cell.length_c   1.000
_cell.angle_alpha   90.00
_cell.angle_beta   90.00
_cell.angle_gamma   90.00
#
_symmetry.space_group_name_H-M   'P 1'
#
loop_
_entity.id
_entity.type
_entity.pdbx_description
1 polymer ?
#
loop_
_entity_poly.entity_id
_entity_poly.type
_entity_poly.pdbx_seq_one_letter_code
_entity_poly.pdbx_strand_id
1 'polypeptide(L)'
;MKAISFTIDLIIGLTFVILILILTPIKFRSSLEDFNLISLNNEANDIMKIISNIKAKEFLNDSETLKKINLSKEDSENSLIELMGSLWFSGNKTIASNISKEIISKLTKKCFSLNIENETIYKNCEKEGENKVLSFYLASGYQIGKPIKGYIARAWATKVTKNTTIIIPFYPSGSGWTGQTFEMTKYFRLPENITILNATLFLSIHFGSDRSNVLAGAGFQRFKVNGVSKKNDVNWLYLEQESSGGEITTAAYGYVDVTNNLVAGNNVIEIGINTPNYHSHTHPGFRLVVTYNLTQEVTTGKQFFSKRYYFDDIIGSKGSWSMLSFYIPENAINVSAVFHLNARDIEDTYVRILGRNYNTTDIIVFVNSNLPIYMDVNGSYSDYCLSKSRYYCDRYFSSTFNFRRYFNITPYLINGTNVVSVYINCCDFRNDLYDYEWGRLSSRIYSSPLTDPENSS
;
A
#
# COMPACT_ATOMS: atom_id res chain seq x y z
N MET A 1 -46.03 46.56 -99.64
CA MET A 1 -45.30 46.37 -98.36
C MET A 1 -46.11 45.68 -97.25
N LYS A 2 -47.45 45.65 -97.27
CA LYS A 2 -48.25 44.98 -96.21
C LYS A 2 -48.16 43.44 -96.18
N ALA A 3 -47.78 42.80 -97.28
CA ALA A 3 -47.64 41.34 -97.33
C ALA A 3 -46.36 40.84 -96.64
N ILE A 4 -45.29 41.64 -96.62
CA ILE A 4 -43.99 41.23 -96.04
C ILE A 4 -44.04 41.28 -94.50
N SER A 5 -44.75 42.25 -93.94
CA SER A 5 -44.92 42.37 -92.49
C SER A 5 -45.68 41.17 -91.90
N PHE A 6 -46.70 40.65 -92.62
CA PHE A 6 -47.48 39.52 -92.13
C PHE A 6 -46.65 38.21 -92.09
N THR A 7 -45.79 37.99 -93.08
CA THR A 7 -44.92 36.79 -93.10
C THR A 7 -43.84 36.84 -92.04
N ILE A 8 -43.28 38.01 -91.75
CA ILE A 8 -42.26 38.16 -90.70
C ILE A 8 -42.87 37.92 -89.32
N ASP A 9 -44.05 38.46 -89.04
CA ASP A 9 -44.73 38.24 -87.75
C ASP A 9 -45.11 36.77 -87.55
N LEU A 10 -45.53 36.07 -88.62
CA LEU A 10 -45.84 34.65 -88.56
C LEU A 10 -44.59 33.80 -88.32
N ILE A 11 -43.46 34.13 -88.96
CA ILE A 11 -42.19 33.43 -88.73
C ILE A 11 -41.70 33.67 -87.29
N ILE A 12 -41.75 34.91 -86.79
CA ILE A 12 -41.37 35.21 -85.39
C ILE A 12 -42.27 34.45 -84.41
N GLY A 13 -43.58 34.45 -84.65
CA GLY A 13 -44.53 33.68 -83.85
C GLY A 13 -44.24 32.17 -83.85
N LEU A 14 -43.99 31.59 -85.02
CA LEU A 14 -43.65 30.17 -85.15
C LEU A 14 -42.33 29.85 -84.44
N THR A 15 -41.35 30.75 -84.53
CA THR A 15 -40.04 30.59 -83.89
C THR A 15 -40.18 30.59 -82.37
N PHE A 16 -41.04 31.45 -81.80
CA PHE A 16 -41.35 31.45 -80.37
C PHE A 16 -42.05 30.16 -79.92
N VAL A 17 -42.99 29.63 -80.72
CA VAL A 17 -43.67 28.37 -80.40
C VAL A 17 -42.69 27.19 -80.40
N ILE A 18 -41.80 27.12 -81.40
CA ILE A 18 -40.76 26.09 -81.48
C ILE A 18 -39.77 26.25 -80.31
N LEU A 19 -39.39 27.48 -79.96
CA LEU A 19 -38.50 27.75 -78.83
C LEU A 19 -39.12 27.31 -77.50
N ILE A 20 -40.43 27.57 -77.29
CA ILE A 20 -41.16 27.13 -76.08
C ILE A 20 -41.22 25.61 -76.01
N LEU A 21 -41.47 24.92 -77.13
CA LEU A 21 -41.51 23.45 -77.20
C LEU A 21 -40.15 22.79 -76.95
N ILE A 22 -39.04 23.44 -77.37
CA ILE A 22 -37.67 22.91 -77.15
C ILE A 22 -37.16 23.24 -75.75
N LEU A 23 -37.50 24.42 -75.20
CA LEU A 23 -37.05 24.88 -73.88
C LEU A 23 -37.91 24.36 -72.73
N THR A 24 -39.01 23.67 -72.99
CA THR A 24 -39.75 22.91 -71.98
C THR A 24 -39.42 21.42 -72.10
N PRO A 25 -38.26 20.94 -71.60
CA PRO A 25 -38.19 19.57 -71.19
C PRO A 25 -39.13 19.45 -69.99
N ILE A 26 -40.40 19.11 -70.23
CA ILE A 26 -41.29 18.62 -69.20
C ILE A 26 -40.71 17.28 -68.77
N LYS A 27 -39.68 17.33 -67.91
CA LYS A 27 -39.30 16.21 -67.08
C LYS A 27 -40.47 16.04 -66.11
N PHE A 28 -41.48 15.25 -66.52
CA PHE A 28 -42.31 14.51 -65.58
C PHE A 28 -41.40 13.52 -64.84
N ARG A 29 -40.59 14.05 -63.93
CA ARG A 29 -39.84 13.28 -62.94
C ARG A 29 -40.41 13.63 -61.58
N SER A 30 -41.71 13.39 -61.41
CA SER A 30 -42.35 13.35 -60.11
C SER A 30 -43.64 12.52 -60.21
N SER A 31 -43.68 11.46 -59.42
CA SER A 31 -44.86 11.01 -58.67
C SER A 31 -44.62 9.62 -58.08
N LEU A 32 -43.97 8.69 -58.79
CA LEU A 32 -43.87 7.30 -58.33
C LEU A 32 -42.87 7.09 -57.17
N GLU A 33 -41.66 7.65 -57.24
CA GLU A 33 -40.67 7.50 -56.15
C GLU A 33 -41.07 8.26 -54.87
N ASP A 34 -41.54 9.51 -55.01
CA ASP A 34 -42.01 10.30 -53.87
C ASP A 34 -43.25 9.69 -53.21
N PHE A 35 -44.18 9.13 -53.99
CA PHE A 35 -45.35 8.46 -53.44
C PHE A 35 -44.97 7.18 -52.69
N ASN A 36 -43.99 6.43 -53.19
CA ASN A 36 -43.47 5.26 -52.49
C ASN A 36 -42.78 5.64 -51.17
N LEU A 37 -41.98 6.72 -51.15
CA LEU A 37 -41.34 7.22 -49.93
C LEU A 37 -42.38 7.72 -48.91
N ILE A 38 -43.39 8.48 -49.34
CA ILE A 38 -44.48 8.95 -48.47
C ILE A 38 -45.27 7.75 -47.91
N SER A 39 -45.58 6.75 -48.75
CA SER A 39 -46.25 5.52 -48.31
C SER A 39 -45.43 4.75 -47.27
N LEU A 40 -44.12 4.59 -47.50
CA LEU A 40 -43.22 3.93 -46.54
C LEU A 40 -43.09 4.71 -45.23
N ASN A 41 -43.06 6.05 -45.29
CA ASN A 41 -43.03 6.89 -44.11
C ASN A 41 -44.29 6.76 -43.27
N ASN A 42 -45.47 6.82 -43.91
CA ASN A 42 -46.74 6.68 -43.20
C ASN A 42 -46.84 5.29 -42.55
N GLU A 43 -46.46 4.24 -43.27
CA GLU A 43 -46.47 2.87 -42.73
C GLU A 43 -45.48 2.66 -41.59
N ALA A 44 -44.26 3.20 -41.69
CA ALA A 44 -43.28 3.14 -40.60
C ALA A 44 -43.78 3.86 -39.35
N ASN A 45 -44.40 5.02 -39.52
CA ASN A 45 -44.98 5.79 -38.41
C ASN A 45 -46.21 5.11 -37.80
N ASP A 46 -47.07 4.51 -38.61
CA ASP A 46 -48.24 3.78 -38.14
C ASP A 46 -47.81 2.53 -37.36
N ILE A 47 -46.88 1.74 -37.89
CA ILE A 47 -46.33 0.57 -37.19
C ILE A 47 -45.69 1.01 -35.87
N MET A 48 -44.86 2.05 -35.87
CA MET A 48 -44.21 2.56 -34.66
C MET A 48 -45.26 3.02 -33.63
N LYS A 49 -46.30 3.74 -34.07
CA LYS A 49 -47.40 4.19 -33.21
C LYS A 49 -48.21 3.03 -32.64
N ILE A 50 -48.45 1.98 -33.43
CA ILE A 50 -49.12 0.76 -33.00
C ILE A 50 -48.30 0.07 -31.92
N ILE A 51 -47.02 -0.24 -32.17
CA ILE A 51 -46.20 -0.99 -31.21
C ILE A 51 -45.81 -0.17 -29.97
N SER A 52 -45.83 1.16 -30.03
CA SER A 52 -45.56 2.04 -28.88
C SER A 52 -46.77 2.30 -27.98
N ASN A 53 -48.00 2.10 -28.47
CA ASN A 53 -49.21 2.36 -27.68
C ASN A 53 -50.00 1.11 -27.32
N ILE A 54 -49.94 0.06 -28.14
CA ILE A 54 -50.66 -1.18 -27.86
C ILE A 54 -49.93 -1.96 -26.77
N LYS A 55 -50.71 -2.41 -25.79
CA LYS A 55 -50.23 -3.21 -24.65
C LYS A 55 -49.96 -4.65 -25.07
N ALA A 56 -48.95 -5.26 -24.48
CA ALA A 56 -48.58 -6.64 -24.78
C ALA A 56 -49.72 -7.65 -24.59
N LYS A 57 -50.58 -7.44 -23.59
CA LYS A 57 -51.75 -8.30 -23.34
C LYS A 57 -52.71 -8.38 -24.53
N GLU A 58 -52.78 -7.34 -25.36
CA GLU A 58 -53.69 -7.28 -26.51
C GLU A 58 -53.25 -8.21 -27.64
N PHE A 59 -51.97 -8.60 -27.68
CA PHE A 59 -51.40 -9.54 -28.65
C PHE A 59 -51.17 -10.96 -28.11
N LEU A 60 -51.62 -11.26 -26.88
CA LEU A 60 -51.47 -12.60 -26.29
C LEU A 60 -52.06 -13.69 -27.17
N ASN A 61 -53.19 -13.44 -27.82
CA ASN A 61 -53.81 -14.43 -28.70
C ASN A 61 -53.10 -14.58 -30.04
N ASP A 62 -52.36 -13.56 -30.46
CA ASP A 62 -51.75 -13.41 -31.76
C ASP A 62 -50.27 -13.81 -31.82
N SER A 63 -49.61 -13.98 -30.68
CA SER A 63 -48.21 -14.42 -30.61
C SER A 63 -48.09 -15.70 -29.79
N GLU A 64 -47.64 -16.79 -30.42
CA GLU A 64 -47.34 -18.03 -29.70
C GLU A 64 -46.22 -17.83 -28.69
N THR A 65 -45.23 -16.99 -29.02
CA THR A 65 -44.13 -16.69 -28.11
C THR A 65 -44.66 -15.95 -26.87
N LEU A 66 -45.57 -14.97 -27.02
CA LEU A 66 -46.21 -14.30 -25.88
C LEU A 66 -47.02 -15.26 -25.00
N LYS A 67 -47.69 -16.27 -25.57
CA LYS A 67 -48.43 -17.30 -24.78
C LYS A 67 -47.51 -18.19 -23.95
N LYS A 68 -46.31 -18.46 -24.44
CA LYS A 68 -45.34 -19.37 -23.80
C LYS A 68 -44.55 -18.70 -22.69
N ILE A 69 -44.45 -17.37 -22.69
CA ILE A 69 -43.77 -16.63 -21.62
C ILE A 69 -44.75 -16.27 -20.51
N ASN A 70 -44.36 -16.52 -19.26
CA ASN A 70 -45.16 -16.12 -18.11
C ASN A 70 -44.95 -14.62 -17.84
N LEU A 71 -45.71 -13.78 -18.54
CA LEU A 71 -45.66 -12.33 -18.33
C LEU A 71 -46.17 -11.97 -16.95
N SER A 72 -45.42 -11.13 -16.23
CA SER A 72 -45.98 -10.49 -15.03
C SER A 72 -47.17 -9.61 -15.41
N LYS A 73 -48.07 -9.36 -14.46
CA LYS A 73 -49.19 -8.43 -14.68
C LYS A 73 -48.70 -7.07 -15.17
N GLU A 74 -47.57 -6.61 -14.67
CA GLU A 74 -46.94 -5.35 -15.07
C GLU A 74 -46.40 -5.41 -16.50
N ASP A 75 -45.68 -6.47 -16.88
CA ASP A 75 -45.15 -6.64 -18.24
C ASP A 75 -46.26 -6.76 -19.29
N SER A 76 -47.41 -7.32 -18.91
CA SER A 76 -48.58 -7.43 -19.79
C SER A 76 -49.24 -6.06 -20.08
N GLU A 77 -49.05 -5.08 -19.19
CA GLU A 77 -49.58 -3.72 -19.34
C GLU A 77 -48.61 -2.76 -20.04
N ASN A 78 -47.34 -3.13 -20.20
CA ASN A 78 -46.36 -2.37 -20.98
C ASN A 78 -46.72 -2.39 -22.47
N SER A 79 -46.28 -1.36 -23.19
CA SER A 79 -46.38 -1.35 -24.65
C SER A 79 -45.53 -2.47 -25.27
N LEU A 80 -45.87 -2.89 -26.49
CA LEU A 80 -45.09 -3.91 -27.19
C LEU A 80 -43.62 -3.52 -27.36
N ILE A 81 -43.35 -2.24 -27.68
CA ILE A 81 -41.97 -1.76 -27.83
C ILE A 81 -41.19 -1.83 -26.52
N GLU A 82 -41.83 -1.50 -25.39
CA GLU A 82 -41.22 -1.62 -24.05
C GLU A 82 -40.99 -3.07 -23.67
N LEU A 83 -41.92 -3.99 -23.97
CA LEU A 83 -41.73 -5.41 -23.71
C LEU A 83 -40.61 -6.01 -24.56
N MET A 84 -40.56 -5.69 -25.86
CA MET A 84 -39.49 -6.17 -26.74
C MET A 84 -38.13 -5.61 -26.29
N GLY A 85 -38.07 -4.32 -25.93
CA GLY A 85 -36.89 -3.69 -25.37
C GLY A 85 -36.46 -4.30 -24.04
N SER A 86 -37.41 -4.54 -23.12
CA SER A 86 -37.12 -5.10 -21.79
C SER A 86 -36.52 -6.50 -21.88
N LEU A 87 -37.10 -7.35 -22.74
CA LEU A 87 -36.60 -8.68 -23.01
C LEU A 87 -35.22 -8.63 -23.66
N TRP A 88 -34.99 -7.69 -24.59
CA TRP A 88 -33.70 -7.52 -25.24
C TRP A 88 -32.58 -7.15 -24.24
N PHE A 89 -32.80 -6.11 -23.43
CA PHE A 89 -31.81 -5.62 -22.47
C PHE A 89 -31.59 -6.56 -21.27
N SER A 90 -32.57 -7.41 -20.96
CA SER A 90 -32.46 -8.47 -19.95
C SER A 90 -31.75 -9.74 -20.47
N GLY A 91 -31.30 -9.75 -21.74
CA GLY A 91 -30.57 -10.87 -22.34
C GLY A 91 -31.45 -11.92 -23.02
N ASN A 92 -32.79 -11.78 -22.98
CA ASN A 92 -33.75 -12.68 -23.64
C ASN A 92 -33.91 -12.35 -25.14
N LYS A 93 -32.80 -12.17 -25.86
CA LYS A 93 -32.76 -11.67 -27.25
C LYS A 93 -33.58 -12.52 -28.22
N THR A 94 -33.54 -13.84 -28.10
CA THR A 94 -34.31 -14.77 -28.94
C THR A 94 -35.82 -14.60 -28.77
N ILE A 95 -36.28 -14.41 -27.53
CA ILE A 95 -37.71 -14.22 -27.23
C ILE A 95 -38.17 -12.88 -27.81
N ALA A 96 -37.41 -11.81 -27.57
CA ALA A 96 -37.69 -10.49 -28.14
C ALA A 96 -37.79 -10.54 -29.68
N SER A 97 -36.82 -11.18 -30.33
CA SER A 97 -36.79 -11.34 -31.80
C SER A 97 -38.00 -12.12 -32.33
N ASN A 98 -38.39 -13.21 -31.67
CA ASN A 98 -39.55 -14.01 -32.06
C ASN A 98 -40.87 -13.24 -31.91
N ILE A 99 -41.04 -12.49 -30.81
CA ILE A 99 -42.22 -11.62 -30.60
C ILE A 99 -42.26 -10.55 -31.69
N SER A 100 -41.14 -9.87 -31.95
CA SER A 100 -41.04 -8.88 -33.01
C SER A 100 -41.42 -9.48 -34.36
N LYS A 101 -40.93 -10.68 -34.69
CA LYS A 101 -41.26 -11.39 -35.92
C LYS A 101 -42.75 -11.71 -36.03
N GLU A 102 -43.34 -12.31 -35.00
CA GLU A 102 -44.74 -12.74 -35.00
C GLU A 102 -45.71 -11.55 -35.14
N ILE A 103 -45.37 -10.40 -34.54
CA ILE A 103 -46.21 -9.22 -34.57
C ILE A 103 -45.99 -8.42 -35.85
N ILE A 104 -44.74 -8.06 -36.18
CA ILE A 104 -44.44 -7.17 -37.31
C ILE A 104 -44.80 -7.83 -38.65
N SER A 105 -44.61 -9.14 -38.79
CA SER A 105 -44.99 -9.86 -40.02
C SER A 105 -46.50 -9.87 -40.29
N LYS A 106 -47.33 -9.66 -39.26
CA LYS A 106 -48.79 -9.48 -39.40
C LYS A 106 -49.16 -8.03 -39.75
N LEU A 107 -48.37 -7.06 -39.31
CA LEU A 107 -48.62 -5.63 -39.54
C LEU A 107 -48.20 -5.19 -40.96
N THR A 108 -47.14 -5.77 -41.50
CA THR A 108 -46.67 -5.45 -42.85
C THR A 108 -46.03 -6.65 -43.56
N LYS A 109 -46.20 -6.68 -44.88
CA LYS A 109 -45.48 -7.58 -45.79
C LYS A 109 -44.29 -6.90 -46.47
N LYS A 110 -44.08 -5.61 -46.26
CA LYS A 110 -42.95 -4.86 -46.82
C LYS A 110 -41.67 -5.18 -46.04
N CYS A 111 -40.54 -4.82 -46.65
CA CYS A 111 -39.24 -4.87 -46.00
C CYS A 111 -39.22 -3.95 -44.76
N PHE A 112 -38.97 -4.53 -43.59
CA PHE A 112 -38.96 -3.86 -42.30
C PHE A 112 -37.80 -4.37 -41.44
N SER A 113 -37.18 -3.46 -40.67
CA SER A 113 -36.22 -3.80 -39.62
C SER A 113 -36.55 -3.03 -38.34
N LEU A 114 -36.64 -3.74 -37.22
CA LEU A 114 -36.69 -3.14 -35.88
C LEU A 114 -35.29 -3.19 -35.28
N ASN A 115 -34.74 -2.01 -35.01
CA ASN A 115 -33.41 -1.86 -34.43
C ASN A 115 -33.51 -1.19 -33.07
N ILE A 116 -32.61 -1.55 -32.16
CA ILE A 116 -32.40 -0.90 -30.88
C ILE A 116 -30.93 -0.52 -30.78
N GLU A 117 -30.67 0.79 -30.67
CA GLU A 117 -29.32 1.34 -30.85
C GLU A 117 -28.69 0.84 -32.17
N ASN A 118 -27.60 0.08 -32.08
CA ASN A 118 -26.86 -0.48 -33.21
C ASN A 118 -27.15 -1.98 -33.43
N GLU A 119 -28.11 -2.56 -32.72
CA GLU A 119 -28.46 -3.98 -32.83
C GLU A 119 -29.82 -4.17 -33.53
N THR A 120 -29.91 -5.18 -34.39
CA THR A 120 -31.16 -5.56 -35.07
C THR A 120 -31.92 -6.58 -34.22
N ILE A 121 -33.13 -6.23 -33.78
CA ILE A 121 -34.03 -7.15 -33.08
C ILE A 121 -34.70 -8.10 -34.09
N TYR A 122 -35.19 -7.53 -35.19
CA TYR A 122 -35.89 -8.26 -36.24
C TYR A 122 -35.69 -7.59 -37.60
N LYS A 123 -35.53 -8.40 -38.65
CA LYS A 123 -35.48 -7.97 -40.05
C LYS A 123 -36.08 -9.06 -40.94
N ASN A 124 -36.91 -8.68 -41.90
CA ASN A 124 -37.54 -9.63 -42.86
C ASN A 124 -37.02 -9.47 -44.30
N CYS A 125 -35.99 -8.65 -44.52
CA CYS A 125 -35.42 -8.40 -45.84
C CYS A 125 -34.07 -9.09 -46.00
N GLU A 126 -33.90 -9.80 -47.12
CA GLU A 126 -32.62 -10.42 -47.50
C GLU A 126 -31.60 -9.39 -48.00
N LYS A 127 -32.07 -8.33 -48.66
CA LYS A 127 -31.24 -7.23 -49.20
C LYS A 127 -31.77 -5.89 -48.73
N GLU A 128 -30.86 -4.94 -48.54
CA GLU A 128 -31.23 -3.56 -48.22
C GLU A 128 -31.61 -2.81 -49.48
N GLY A 129 -32.76 -2.11 -49.44
CA GLY A 129 -33.16 -1.23 -50.53
C GLY A 129 -32.30 0.02 -50.58
N GLU A 130 -32.24 0.66 -51.76
CA GLU A 130 -31.50 1.91 -51.98
C GLU A 130 -32.06 3.07 -51.12
N ASN A 131 -33.36 3.04 -50.83
CA ASN A 131 -34.04 4.01 -50.00
C ASN A 131 -34.57 3.37 -48.71
N LYS A 132 -34.36 4.05 -47.57
CA LYS A 132 -34.87 3.65 -46.26
C LYS A 132 -35.62 4.82 -45.63
N VAL A 133 -36.74 4.52 -44.98
CA VAL A 133 -37.46 5.48 -44.14
C VAL A 133 -37.37 5.02 -42.69
N LEU A 134 -37.13 5.97 -41.79
CA LEU A 134 -36.95 5.73 -40.37
C LEU A 134 -38.09 6.37 -39.58
N SER A 135 -38.73 5.58 -38.72
CA SER A 135 -39.51 6.08 -37.59
C SER A 135 -38.81 5.67 -36.30
N PHE A 136 -38.75 6.56 -35.31
CA PHE A 136 -38.00 6.32 -34.07
C PHE A 136 -38.88 6.54 -32.83
N TYR A 137 -38.59 5.76 -31.79
CA TYR A 137 -39.18 5.88 -30.47
C TYR A 137 -38.05 5.95 -29.44
N LEU A 138 -38.11 6.93 -28.53
CA LEU A 138 -37.08 7.15 -27.52
C LEU A 138 -37.61 6.73 -26.16
N ALA A 139 -36.97 5.72 -25.57
CA ALA A 139 -37.27 5.21 -24.24
C ALA A 139 -36.05 5.40 -23.31
N SER A 140 -36.29 5.83 -22.07
CA SER A 140 -35.24 5.95 -21.04
C SER A 140 -35.34 4.82 -20.02
N GLY A 141 -34.26 4.56 -19.27
CA GLY A 141 -34.24 3.57 -18.19
C GLY A 141 -33.80 2.15 -18.57
N TYR A 142 -33.43 1.92 -19.83
CA TYR A 142 -32.92 0.62 -20.30
C TYR A 142 -31.40 0.65 -20.41
N GLN A 143 -30.71 -0.31 -19.77
CA GLN A 143 -29.27 -0.51 -19.91
C GLN A 143 -28.95 -2.01 -19.90
N ILE A 144 -28.08 -2.46 -20.81
CA ILE A 144 -27.69 -3.87 -20.93
C ILE A 144 -27.21 -4.41 -19.58
N GLY A 145 -27.82 -5.50 -19.12
CA GLY A 145 -27.44 -6.20 -17.89
C GLY A 145 -27.85 -5.51 -16.58
N LYS A 146 -28.64 -4.44 -16.64
CA LYS A 146 -29.21 -3.80 -15.44
C LYS A 146 -30.72 -4.03 -15.35
N PRO A 147 -31.26 -4.22 -14.13
CA PRO A 147 -32.70 -4.32 -13.96
C PRO A 147 -33.36 -2.97 -14.32
N ILE A 148 -34.47 -3.04 -15.06
CA ILE A 148 -35.25 -1.87 -15.53
C ILE A 148 -35.97 -1.19 -14.35
N LYS A 149 -36.25 -1.95 -13.28
CA LYS A 149 -36.88 -1.48 -12.04
C LYS A 149 -36.14 -2.06 -10.83
N GLY A 150 -35.96 -1.25 -9.77
CA GLY A 150 -35.32 -1.66 -8.51
C GLY A 150 -34.27 -0.67 -8.02
N TYR A 151 -33.70 -0.94 -6.84
CA TYR A 151 -32.62 -0.14 -6.25
C TYR A 151 -31.29 -0.90 -6.35
N ILE A 152 -30.22 -0.19 -6.71
CA ILE A 152 -28.85 -0.72 -6.56
C ILE A 152 -28.44 -0.48 -5.10
N ALA A 153 -28.50 -1.51 -4.26
CA ALA A 153 -27.91 -1.47 -2.94
C ALA A 153 -26.38 -1.58 -3.06
N ARG A 154 -25.65 -0.57 -2.57
CA ARG A 154 -24.20 -0.62 -2.43
C ARG A 154 -23.87 -0.73 -0.95
N ALA A 155 -23.09 -1.75 -0.60
CA ALA A 155 -22.54 -1.90 0.75
C ALA A 155 -21.03 -1.64 0.69
N TRP A 156 -20.53 -0.89 1.65
CA TRP A 156 -19.11 -0.60 1.80
C TRP A 156 -18.74 -0.86 3.25
N ALA A 157 -17.65 -1.59 3.48
CA ALA A 157 -17.09 -1.70 4.82
C ALA A 157 -16.47 -0.35 5.19
N THR A 158 -17.01 0.32 6.21
CA THR A 158 -16.48 1.60 6.71
C THR A 158 -15.53 1.39 7.88
N LYS A 159 -15.72 0.31 8.64
CA LYS A 159 -14.95 -0.05 9.83
C LYS A 159 -14.69 -1.54 9.87
N VAL A 160 -13.47 -1.89 10.25
CA VAL A 160 -13.07 -3.28 10.53
C VAL A 160 -12.47 -3.33 11.92
N THR A 161 -13.05 -4.15 12.78
CA THR A 161 -12.48 -4.48 14.09
C THR A 161 -11.69 -5.77 13.94
N LYS A 162 -10.40 -5.75 14.26
CA LYS A 162 -9.54 -6.92 14.14
C LYS A 162 -8.57 -7.04 15.30
N ASN A 163 -8.27 -8.27 15.67
CA ASN A 163 -7.15 -8.57 16.55
C ASN A 163 -5.86 -8.44 15.73
N THR A 164 -4.95 -7.59 16.21
CA THR A 164 -3.66 -7.31 15.59
C THR A 164 -2.56 -7.70 16.56
N THR A 165 -1.53 -8.40 16.07
CA THR A 165 -0.31 -8.66 16.83
C THR A 165 0.81 -7.81 16.26
N ILE A 166 1.46 -7.03 17.12
CA ILE A 166 2.70 -6.31 16.80
C ILE A 166 3.86 -6.96 17.53
N ILE A 167 5.01 -7.01 16.86
CA ILE A 167 6.28 -7.44 17.44
C ILE A 167 7.20 -6.22 17.48
N ILE A 168 7.67 -5.90 18.68
CA ILE A 168 8.58 -4.77 18.93
C ILE A 168 9.93 -5.39 19.30
N PRO A 169 10.91 -5.39 18.38
CA PRO A 169 12.21 -6.02 18.62
C PRO A 169 13.07 -5.15 19.54
N PHE A 170 13.79 -5.80 20.45
CA PHE A 170 14.96 -5.22 21.09
C PHE A 170 16.16 -5.67 20.27
N TYR A 171 16.91 -4.72 19.74
CA TYR A 171 18.00 -5.06 18.86
C TYR A 171 19.24 -5.45 19.65
N PRO A 172 20.11 -6.32 19.08
CA PRO A 172 21.38 -6.63 19.69
C PRO A 172 22.13 -5.35 20.03
N SER A 173 22.48 -5.27 21.29
CA SER A 173 23.11 -4.12 21.93
C SER A 173 23.80 -4.60 23.20
N GLY A 174 24.82 -3.88 23.63
CA GLY A 174 25.53 -4.25 24.85
C GLY A 174 26.44 -3.17 25.38
N SER A 175 27.12 -3.54 26.45
CA SER A 175 28.17 -2.77 27.10
C SER A 175 29.44 -3.59 27.27
N GLY A 176 30.55 -2.94 27.55
CA GLY A 176 31.82 -3.61 27.74
C GLY A 176 31.99 -4.50 28.95
N TRP A 177 33.21 -5.04 29.01
CA TRP A 177 33.68 -6.15 29.85
C TRP A 177 33.15 -6.17 31.26
N THR A 178 33.71 -5.37 32.16
CA THR A 178 33.43 -5.54 33.58
C THR A 178 33.30 -4.19 34.24
N GLY A 179 32.33 -4.07 35.15
CA GLY A 179 32.16 -2.89 35.97
C GLY A 179 30.72 -2.45 36.09
N GLN A 180 30.40 -1.31 35.47
CA GLN A 180 29.11 -0.66 35.65
C GLN A 180 28.02 -1.32 34.81
N THR A 181 26.77 -1.09 35.23
CA THR A 181 25.55 -1.61 34.63
C THR A 181 25.46 -1.34 33.13
N PHE A 182 25.05 -2.36 32.37
CA PHE A 182 24.52 -2.19 31.03
C PHE A 182 23.08 -1.69 31.14
N GLU A 183 22.81 -0.47 30.67
CA GLU A 183 21.46 0.08 30.67
C GLU A 183 20.90 0.21 29.25
N MET A 184 19.64 -0.18 29.11
CA MET A 184 18.88 -0.03 27.88
C MET A 184 17.48 0.49 28.21
N THR A 185 17.06 1.55 27.52
CA THR A 185 15.68 2.04 27.58
C THR A 185 15.05 2.00 26.19
N LYS A 186 13.96 1.25 26.06
CA LYS A 186 13.17 1.17 24.83
C LYS A 186 11.88 1.96 24.97
N TYR A 187 11.73 2.94 24.10
CA TYR A 187 10.52 3.73 23.96
C TYR A 187 9.72 3.25 22.74
N PHE A 188 8.41 3.12 22.89
CA PHE A 188 7.53 2.77 21.78
C PHE A 188 6.12 3.30 21.99
N ARG A 189 5.35 3.39 20.90
CA ARG A 189 3.95 3.82 20.93
C ARG A 189 3.06 2.73 20.35
N LEU A 190 2.07 2.30 21.13
CA LEU A 190 0.96 1.48 20.65
C LEU A 190 -0.14 2.40 20.08
N PRO A 191 -0.95 1.93 19.11
CA PRO A 191 -2.04 2.74 18.57
C PRO A 191 -2.98 3.23 19.67
N GLU A 192 -3.59 4.40 19.46
CA GLU A 192 -4.65 4.90 20.33
C GLU A 192 -5.92 4.07 20.15
N ASN A 193 -6.79 4.08 21.16
CA ASN A 193 -8.09 3.40 21.12
C ASN A 193 -8.01 1.88 20.88
N ILE A 194 -6.99 1.24 21.46
CA ILE A 194 -6.84 -0.21 21.46
C ILE A 194 -7.26 -0.82 22.79
N THR A 195 -7.63 -2.09 22.77
CA THR A 195 -7.69 -2.93 23.97
C THR A 195 -6.59 -3.97 23.88
N ILE A 196 -5.63 -3.92 24.80
CA ILE A 196 -4.55 -4.91 24.88
C ILE A 196 -5.15 -6.22 25.39
N LEU A 197 -4.99 -7.29 24.63
CA LEU A 197 -5.52 -8.62 24.95
C LEU A 197 -4.44 -9.48 25.62
N ASN A 198 -3.20 -9.37 25.15
CA ASN A 198 -2.04 -10.07 25.68
C ASN A 198 -0.78 -9.28 25.32
N ALA A 199 0.16 -9.18 26.25
CA ALA A 199 1.51 -8.71 25.98
C ALA A 199 2.55 -9.56 26.71
N THR A 200 3.46 -10.17 25.95
CA THR A 200 4.55 -10.99 26.48
C THR A 200 5.89 -10.42 26.02
N LEU A 201 6.77 -10.13 26.97
CA LEU A 201 8.14 -9.70 26.71
C LEU A 201 9.06 -10.90 26.81
N PHE A 202 9.67 -11.28 25.69
CA PHE A 202 10.67 -12.34 25.62
C PHE A 202 12.06 -11.72 25.76
N LEU A 203 12.83 -12.23 26.70
CA LEU A 203 14.18 -11.77 27.05
C LEU A 203 15.19 -12.74 26.44
N SER A 204 16.22 -12.20 25.78
CA SER A 204 17.36 -12.96 25.24
C SER A 204 18.62 -12.17 25.57
N ILE A 205 19.29 -12.54 26.66
CA ILE A 205 20.29 -11.70 27.34
C ILE A 205 21.48 -12.54 27.79
N HIS A 206 22.66 -11.93 27.68
CA HIS A 206 23.89 -12.39 28.29
C HIS A 206 24.14 -11.57 29.56
N PHE A 207 24.25 -12.23 30.72
CA PHE A 207 24.50 -11.60 32.02
C PHE A 207 25.95 -11.77 32.43
N GLY A 208 26.56 -10.68 32.89
CA GLY A 208 27.89 -10.67 33.47
C GLY A 208 28.01 -11.23 34.88
N SER A 209 27.11 -12.15 35.25
CA SER A 209 26.94 -12.65 36.62
C SER A 209 26.64 -14.15 36.62
N ASP A 210 26.80 -14.79 37.76
CA ASP A 210 26.48 -16.21 37.93
C ASP A 210 24.97 -16.48 37.86
N ARG A 211 24.64 -17.75 37.59
CA ARG A 211 23.27 -18.22 37.45
C ARG A 211 22.42 -18.02 38.70
N SER A 212 23.03 -18.09 39.89
CA SER A 212 22.29 -17.94 41.15
C SER A 212 21.79 -16.50 41.33
N ASN A 213 22.62 -15.52 40.94
CA ASN A 213 22.26 -14.10 40.90
C ASN A 213 21.16 -13.83 39.86
N VAL A 214 21.23 -14.45 38.67
CA VAL A 214 20.18 -14.32 37.66
C VAL A 214 18.84 -14.89 38.15
N LEU A 215 18.84 -16.08 38.76
CA LEU A 215 17.64 -16.72 39.32
C LEU A 215 17.02 -15.92 40.48
N ALA A 216 17.85 -15.27 41.30
CA ALA A 216 17.39 -14.42 42.39
C ALA A 216 16.88 -13.04 41.92
N GLY A 217 16.90 -12.75 40.62
CA GLY A 217 16.58 -11.42 40.07
C GLY A 217 17.65 -10.36 40.36
N ALA A 218 18.78 -10.75 40.97
CA ALA A 218 19.91 -9.88 41.29
C ALA A 218 20.80 -9.58 40.07
N GLY A 219 20.65 -10.35 38.98
CA GLY A 219 21.25 -10.02 37.67
C GLY A 219 20.70 -8.71 37.08
N PHE A 220 19.50 -8.29 37.49
CA PHE A 220 18.93 -7.00 37.12
C PHE A 220 19.14 -5.96 38.23
N GLN A 221 19.79 -4.85 37.91
CA GLN A 221 19.73 -3.64 38.73
C GLN A 221 18.38 -2.92 38.54
N ARG A 222 17.90 -2.90 37.28
CA ARG A 222 16.63 -2.30 36.88
C ARG A 222 15.95 -3.20 35.87
N PHE A 223 14.69 -3.51 36.09
CA PHE A 223 13.83 -4.05 35.04
C PHE A 223 12.43 -3.53 35.31
N LYS A 224 11.97 -2.59 34.47
CA LYS A 224 10.68 -1.92 34.64
C LYS A 224 9.93 -1.85 33.32
N VAL A 225 8.61 -1.96 33.41
CA VAL A 225 7.68 -1.71 32.30
C VAL A 225 6.71 -0.64 32.77
N ASN A 226 6.76 0.54 32.13
CA ASN A 226 6.03 1.74 32.56
C ASN A 226 6.18 2.01 34.07
N GLY A 227 7.41 1.93 34.58
CA GLY A 227 7.73 2.16 35.98
C GLY A 227 7.47 0.98 36.93
N VAL A 228 6.70 -0.03 36.52
CA VAL A 228 6.41 -1.22 37.34
C VAL A 228 7.57 -2.22 37.24
N SER A 229 8.13 -2.63 38.37
CA SER A 229 9.27 -3.55 38.39
C SER A 229 8.88 -4.98 37.97
N LYS A 230 9.74 -5.61 37.17
CA LYS A 230 9.58 -6.96 36.60
C LYS A 230 10.76 -7.90 36.88
N LYS A 231 11.72 -7.47 37.71
CA LYS A 231 12.97 -8.22 37.95
C LYS A 231 12.76 -9.64 38.48
N ASN A 232 11.67 -9.88 39.21
CA ASN A 232 11.35 -11.17 39.84
C ASN A 232 10.25 -11.94 39.08
N ASP A 233 9.74 -11.38 37.98
CA ASP A 233 8.57 -11.91 37.26
C ASP A 233 8.99 -12.77 36.04
N VAL A 234 10.30 -12.95 35.83
CA VAL A 234 10.83 -13.63 34.65
C VAL A 234 10.72 -15.14 34.80
N ASN A 235 10.02 -15.76 33.86
CA ASN A 235 10.00 -17.20 33.68
C ASN A 235 11.16 -17.59 32.75
N TRP A 236 12.24 -18.09 33.34
CA TRP A 236 13.41 -18.54 32.59
C TRP A 236 13.14 -19.89 31.94
N LEU A 237 13.35 -19.97 30.63
CA LEU A 237 13.22 -21.18 29.82
C LEU A 237 14.59 -21.84 29.55
N TYR A 238 15.64 -21.03 29.51
CA TYR A 238 17.02 -21.48 29.32
C TYR A 238 17.94 -20.57 30.11
N LEU A 239 18.88 -21.19 30.82
CA LEU A 239 19.92 -20.56 31.63
C LEU A 239 21.15 -21.46 31.61
N GLU A 240 22.20 -21.00 30.94
CA GLU A 240 23.49 -21.68 30.89
C GLU A 240 24.57 -20.76 31.42
N GLN A 241 25.35 -21.25 32.38
CA GLN A 241 26.47 -20.52 32.94
C GLN A 241 27.76 -21.10 32.39
N GLU A 242 28.67 -20.23 32.00
CA GLU A 242 30.04 -20.56 31.67
C GLU A 242 30.99 -19.81 32.62
N SER A 243 32.11 -20.44 32.93
CA SER A 243 33.17 -19.85 33.73
C SER A 243 34.54 -20.15 33.13
N SER A 244 35.33 -19.11 32.91
CA SER A 244 36.71 -19.22 32.43
C SER A 244 37.61 -18.33 33.29
N GLY A 245 38.50 -18.94 34.07
CA GLY A 245 39.33 -18.21 35.03
C GLY A 245 38.47 -17.51 36.11
N GLY A 246 38.58 -16.18 36.20
CA GLY A 246 37.79 -15.36 37.13
C GLY A 246 36.49 -14.80 36.55
N GLU A 247 36.22 -15.08 35.28
CA GLU A 247 35.05 -14.56 34.56
C GLU A 247 33.90 -15.54 34.68
N ILE A 248 32.71 -15.01 34.99
CA ILE A 248 31.49 -15.79 35.09
C ILE A 248 30.43 -15.08 34.27
N THR A 249 29.80 -15.85 33.39
CA THR A 249 28.75 -15.34 32.53
C THR A 249 27.57 -16.30 32.45
N THR A 250 26.38 -15.76 32.21
CA THR A 250 25.15 -16.55 32.08
C THR A 250 24.36 -16.13 30.85
N ALA A 251 24.22 -17.02 29.88
CA ALA A 251 23.28 -16.86 28.78
C ALA A 251 21.87 -17.24 29.23
N ALA A 252 20.89 -16.38 28.94
CA ALA A 252 19.55 -16.52 29.47
C ALA A 252 18.47 -16.22 28.42
N TYR A 253 17.47 -17.09 28.34
CA TYR A 253 16.25 -16.88 27.57
C TYR A 253 15.02 -17.14 28.43
N GLY A 254 14.07 -16.21 28.41
CA GLY A 254 12.88 -16.28 29.24
C GLY A 254 11.78 -15.34 28.76
N TYR A 255 10.69 -15.27 29.52
CA TYR A 255 9.60 -14.37 29.22
C TYR A 255 8.93 -13.82 30.47
N VAL A 256 8.30 -12.67 30.33
CA VAL A 256 7.48 -12.04 31.38
C VAL A 256 6.17 -11.55 30.78
N ASP A 257 5.07 -11.78 31.50
CA ASP A 257 3.77 -11.19 31.17
C ASP A 257 3.74 -9.73 31.61
N VAL A 258 3.46 -8.86 30.63
CA VAL A 258 3.41 -7.40 30.80
C VAL A 258 2.07 -6.83 30.32
N THR A 259 1.06 -7.68 30.11
CA THR A 259 -0.27 -7.32 29.59
C THR A 259 -0.88 -6.15 30.34
N ASN A 260 -0.87 -6.21 31.67
CA ASN A 260 -1.48 -5.20 32.55
C ASN A 260 -0.56 -3.99 32.81
N ASN A 261 0.65 -3.98 32.25
CA ASN A 261 1.63 -2.91 32.44
C ASN A 261 1.74 -2.00 31.24
N LEU A 262 1.25 -2.43 30.07
CA LEU A 262 1.23 -1.61 28.87
C LEU A 262 -0.05 -0.78 28.78
N VAL A 263 0.05 0.35 28.10
CA VAL A 263 -1.07 1.27 27.85
C VAL A 263 -1.18 1.59 26.36
N ALA A 264 -2.35 2.01 25.91
CA ALA A 264 -2.49 2.62 24.59
C ALA A 264 -1.63 3.90 24.54
N GLY A 265 -1.02 4.20 23.39
CA GLY A 265 -0.08 5.32 23.27
C GLY A 265 1.31 4.98 23.79
N ASN A 266 1.90 5.89 24.55
CA ASN A 266 3.32 5.88 24.88
C ASN A 266 3.67 4.85 25.96
N ASN A 267 4.72 4.06 25.72
CA ASN A 267 5.23 3.05 26.65
C ASN A 267 6.76 3.12 26.73
N VAL A 268 7.29 2.66 27.86
CA VAL A 268 8.73 2.56 28.12
C VAL A 268 9.06 1.24 28.82
N ILE A 269 10.14 0.61 28.38
CA ILE A 269 10.75 -0.54 29.05
C ILE A 269 12.19 -0.14 29.39
N GLU A 270 12.53 -0.23 30.68
CA GLU A 270 13.85 0.08 31.20
C GLU A 270 14.52 -1.18 31.72
N ILE A 271 15.75 -1.43 31.29
CA ILE A 271 16.55 -2.58 31.68
C ILE A 271 17.93 -2.07 32.11
N GLY A 272 18.42 -2.59 33.22
CA GLY A 272 19.74 -2.36 33.78
C GLY A 272 20.26 -3.70 34.26
N ILE A 273 21.31 -4.21 33.63
CA ILE A 273 21.91 -5.52 33.89
C ILE A 273 23.25 -5.32 34.60
N ASN A 274 23.47 -6.03 35.70
CA ASN A 274 24.72 -6.01 36.42
C ASN A 274 25.80 -6.80 35.67
N THR A 275 27.01 -6.23 35.58
CA THR A 275 28.20 -6.77 34.87
C THR A 275 29.41 -6.97 35.81
N PRO A 276 29.25 -7.61 36.99
CA PRO A 276 30.32 -7.69 37.97
C PRO A 276 31.55 -8.47 37.48
N ASN A 277 31.33 -9.52 36.67
CA ASN A 277 32.38 -10.48 36.32
C ASN A 277 32.61 -10.60 34.80
N TYR A 278 31.65 -10.20 33.98
CA TYR A 278 31.72 -10.28 32.52
C TYR A 278 30.77 -9.26 31.86
N HIS A 279 30.85 -9.11 30.53
CA HIS A 279 30.04 -8.10 29.84
C HIS A 279 28.58 -8.53 29.78
N SER A 280 27.70 -7.59 29.43
CA SER A 280 26.29 -7.90 29.23
C SER A 280 25.80 -7.31 27.94
N HIS A 281 25.01 -8.10 27.23
CA HIS A 281 24.48 -7.75 25.94
C HIS A 281 23.18 -8.50 25.68
N THR A 282 22.49 -8.07 24.63
CA THR A 282 21.26 -8.68 24.16
C THR A 282 21.51 -9.48 22.90
N HIS A 283 20.83 -10.62 22.83
CA HIS A 283 20.90 -11.53 21.69
C HIS A 283 19.66 -11.39 20.80
N PRO A 284 19.74 -11.87 19.55
CA PRO A 284 18.57 -12.05 18.71
C PRO A 284 17.45 -12.81 19.45
N GLY A 285 16.20 -12.43 19.13
CA GLY A 285 15.01 -13.02 19.74
C GLY A 285 14.44 -12.24 20.93
N PHE A 286 15.17 -11.25 21.47
CA PHE A 286 14.60 -10.30 22.44
C PHE A 286 13.52 -9.46 21.75
N ARG A 287 12.26 -9.63 22.18
CA ARG A 287 11.10 -8.94 21.60
C ARG A 287 9.95 -8.80 22.57
N LEU A 288 9.17 -7.74 22.41
CA LEU A 288 7.83 -7.63 22.98
C LEU A 288 6.80 -8.05 21.92
N VAL A 289 5.92 -8.98 22.27
CA VAL A 289 4.78 -9.39 21.44
C VAL A 289 3.52 -8.86 22.08
N VAL A 290 2.79 -7.98 21.39
CA VAL A 290 1.54 -7.39 21.89
C VAL A 290 0.40 -7.74 20.93
N THR A 291 -0.62 -8.41 21.45
CA THR A 291 -1.88 -8.65 20.74
C THR A 291 -2.93 -7.70 21.30
N TYR A 292 -3.56 -6.93 20.43
CA TYR A 292 -4.58 -5.94 20.79
C TYR A 292 -5.72 -5.92 19.78
N ASN A 293 -6.90 -5.48 20.22
CA ASN A 293 -8.03 -5.21 19.34
C ASN A 293 -7.96 -3.76 18.83
N LEU A 294 -8.10 -3.56 17.52
CA LEU A 294 -8.11 -2.25 16.87
C LEU A 294 -9.28 -2.16 15.89
N THR A 295 -10.05 -1.08 16.02
CA THR A 295 -11.04 -0.69 15.01
C THR A 295 -10.37 0.27 14.04
N GLN A 296 -10.19 -0.17 12.79
CA GLN A 296 -9.62 0.65 11.71
C GLN A 296 -10.74 1.18 10.82
N GLU A 297 -10.67 2.46 10.47
CA GLU A 297 -11.49 3.03 9.41
C GLU A 297 -10.82 2.78 8.06
N VAL A 298 -11.62 2.53 7.03
CA VAL A 298 -11.10 2.30 5.68
C VAL A 298 -10.67 3.65 5.09
N THR A 299 -9.36 3.87 5.02
CA THR A 299 -8.76 5.04 4.37
C THR A 299 -8.03 4.64 3.09
N THR A 300 -8.07 5.51 2.07
CA THR A 300 -7.28 5.32 0.84
C THR A 300 -5.79 5.24 1.18
N GLY A 301 -5.11 4.21 0.66
CA GLY A 301 -3.66 4.03 0.87
C GLY A 301 -2.86 5.20 0.32
N LYS A 302 -1.90 5.70 1.11
CA LYS A 302 -0.97 6.74 0.65
C LYS A 302 0.11 6.12 -0.24
N GLN A 303 0.41 6.76 -1.37
CA GLN A 303 1.49 6.35 -2.28
C GLN A 303 2.88 6.78 -1.78
N PHE A 304 2.94 7.70 -0.82
CA PHE A 304 4.18 8.20 -0.22
C PHE A 304 4.09 8.07 1.30
N PHE A 305 5.15 7.55 1.92
CA PHE A 305 5.27 7.50 3.36
C PHE A 305 6.70 7.81 3.79
N SER A 306 6.84 8.41 4.97
CA SER A 306 8.11 8.60 5.65
C SER A 306 8.00 7.92 7.01
N LYS A 307 9.07 7.24 7.42
CA LYS A 307 9.13 6.54 8.70
C LYS A 307 10.47 6.79 9.35
N ARG A 308 10.42 7.17 10.63
CA ARG A 308 11.59 7.33 11.48
C ARG A 308 11.72 6.11 12.38
N TYR A 309 12.94 5.60 12.47
CA TYR A 309 13.33 4.50 13.34
C TYR A 309 14.33 5.07 14.34
N TYR A 310 14.35 4.52 15.54
CA TYR A 310 15.21 4.98 16.61
C TYR A 310 15.96 3.80 17.19
N PHE A 311 17.21 4.03 17.55
CA PHE A 311 17.93 3.12 18.43
C PHE A 311 17.25 3.07 19.79
N ASP A 312 17.52 2.01 20.54
CA ASP A 312 17.27 2.01 21.97
C ASP A 312 18.27 2.95 22.66
N ASP A 313 17.88 3.54 23.79
CA ASP A 313 18.78 4.37 24.58
C ASP A 313 19.74 3.44 25.32
N ILE A 314 20.98 3.37 24.85
CA ILE A 314 21.99 2.43 25.38
C ILE A 314 23.01 3.20 26.17
N ILE A 315 23.25 2.80 27.42
CA ILE A 315 24.37 3.25 28.25
C ILE A 315 25.20 2.02 28.58
N GLY A 316 26.47 2.03 28.18
CA GLY A 316 27.37 0.91 28.42
C GLY A 316 28.65 1.34 29.11
N SER A 317 29.14 0.50 30.04
CA SER A 317 30.43 0.69 30.69
C SER A 317 31.56 0.33 29.73
N LYS A 318 32.54 1.22 29.56
CA LYS A 318 33.75 1.00 28.74
C LYS A 318 33.51 0.78 27.24
N GLY A 319 32.28 0.97 26.78
CA GLY A 319 31.86 0.71 25.40
C GLY A 319 30.35 0.59 25.33
N SER A 320 29.80 0.97 24.17
CA SER A 320 28.39 0.72 23.84
C SER A 320 28.25 0.44 22.36
N TRP A 321 27.39 -0.54 22.05
CA TRP A 321 27.02 -0.84 20.68
C TRP A 321 25.55 -1.12 20.59
N SER A 322 25.00 -0.86 19.42
CA SER A 322 23.61 -1.14 19.13
C SER A 322 23.42 -1.34 17.64
N MET A 323 22.42 -2.15 17.31
CA MET A 323 21.98 -2.40 15.95
C MET A 323 20.58 -1.84 15.76
N LEU A 324 20.24 -1.45 14.55
CA LEU A 324 18.91 -1.02 14.17
C LEU A 324 18.58 -1.64 12.82
N SER A 325 17.49 -2.40 12.76
CA SER A 325 16.98 -2.92 11.49
C SER A 325 15.73 -2.18 11.02
N PHE A 326 15.58 -2.04 9.71
CA PHE A 326 14.36 -1.53 9.09
C PHE A 326 14.12 -2.14 7.72
N TYR A 327 12.88 -2.13 7.26
CA TYR A 327 12.48 -2.76 6.00
C TYR A 327 12.09 -1.71 4.95
N ILE A 328 12.62 -1.87 3.75
CA ILE A 328 12.25 -1.13 2.53
C ILE A 328 11.44 -2.08 1.64
N PRO A 329 10.19 -1.74 1.27
CA PRO A 329 9.41 -2.54 0.33
C PRO A 329 10.13 -2.73 -1.01
N GLU A 330 10.06 -3.94 -1.58
CA GLU A 330 10.77 -4.29 -2.83
C GLU A 330 10.42 -3.37 -4.02
N ASN A 331 9.20 -2.84 -4.05
CA ASN A 331 8.72 -1.94 -5.10
C ASN A 331 8.81 -0.45 -4.73
N ALA A 332 9.52 -0.10 -3.65
CA ALA A 332 9.71 1.29 -3.27
C ALA A 332 10.62 2.01 -4.28
N ILE A 333 10.17 3.16 -4.75
CA ILE A 333 10.94 4.04 -5.64
C ILE A 333 11.31 5.34 -4.91
N ASN A 334 12.39 6.00 -5.34
CA ASN A 334 12.87 7.26 -4.76
C ASN A 334 13.15 7.18 -3.25
N VAL A 335 13.73 6.07 -2.81
CA VAL A 335 14.11 5.87 -1.41
C VAL A 335 15.21 6.86 -1.03
N SER A 336 15.04 7.55 0.09
CA SER A 336 16.07 8.36 0.73
C SER A 336 16.09 8.06 2.22
N ALA A 337 17.29 8.02 2.80
CA ALA A 337 17.44 7.85 4.23
C ALA A 337 18.65 8.62 4.76
N VAL A 338 18.44 9.21 5.93
CA VAL A 338 19.46 9.89 6.72
C VAL A 338 19.53 9.20 8.07
N PHE A 339 20.74 8.82 8.46
CA PHE A 339 21.02 8.33 9.80
C PHE A 339 21.57 9.48 10.64
N HIS A 340 20.98 9.73 11.79
CA HIS A 340 21.46 10.73 12.75
C HIS A 340 22.02 9.99 13.95
N LEU A 341 23.34 10.06 14.19
CA LEU A 341 23.94 9.55 15.42
C LEU A 341 24.04 10.69 16.45
N ASN A 342 23.49 10.47 17.64
CA ASN A 342 23.75 11.27 18.84
C ASN A 342 24.36 10.38 19.93
N ALA A 343 25.67 10.41 20.00
CA ALA A 343 26.44 9.68 20.99
C ALA A 343 26.98 10.63 22.06
N ARG A 344 26.93 10.21 23.33
CA ARG A 344 27.33 11.00 24.48
C ARG A 344 28.39 10.30 25.31
N ASP A 345 29.15 11.11 26.04
CA ASP A 345 30.16 10.65 27.00
C ASP A 345 31.18 9.69 26.36
N ILE A 346 31.53 9.95 25.09
CA ILE A 346 32.50 9.17 24.34
C ILE A 346 33.89 9.54 24.83
N GLU A 347 34.76 8.54 24.99
CA GLU A 347 36.12 8.84 25.44
C GLU A 347 36.92 9.36 24.26
N ASP A 348 37.39 10.60 24.39
CA ASP A 348 38.45 11.11 23.53
C ASP A 348 39.77 10.57 24.06
N THR A 349 40.29 9.58 23.38
CA THR A 349 41.60 8.99 23.69
C THR A 349 42.61 9.46 22.66
N TYR A 350 43.89 9.50 23.04
CA TYR A 350 44.95 9.63 22.06
C TYR A 350 45.97 8.51 22.18
N VAL A 351 46.52 8.12 21.03
CA VAL A 351 47.67 7.22 20.94
C VAL A 351 48.93 8.06 20.73
N ARG A 352 49.98 7.78 21.50
CA ARG A 352 51.28 8.43 21.34
C ARG A 352 52.19 7.59 20.44
N ILE A 353 52.41 8.02 19.21
CA ILE A 353 53.29 7.35 18.23
C ILE A 353 54.43 8.29 17.87
N LEU A 354 55.68 7.85 18.09
CA LEU A 354 56.88 8.63 17.79
C LEU A 354 56.84 10.07 18.36
N GLY A 355 56.31 10.21 19.58
CA GLY A 355 56.20 11.49 20.27
C GLY A 355 55.04 12.40 19.84
N ARG A 356 54.22 11.98 18.86
CA ARG A 356 53.01 12.70 18.43
C ARG A 356 51.76 12.05 19.00
N ASN A 357 50.79 12.87 19.40
CA ASN A 357 49.49 12.42 19.89
C ASN A 357 48.49 12.39 18.72
N TYR A 358 47.76 11.30 18.59
CA TYR A 358 46.72 11.11 17.58
C TYR A 358 45.41 10.78 18.27
N ASN A 359 44.40 11.62 18.09
CA ASN A 359 43.08 11.40 18.69
C ASN A 359 42.38 10.21 18.05
N THR A 360 41.67 9.44 18.88
CA THR A 360 40.91 8.25 18.53
C THR A 360 39.67 8.19 19.41
N THR A 361 38.48 8.28 18.81
CA THR A 361 37.20 8.22 19.54
C THR A 361 36.44 6.90 19.33
N ASP A 362 37.02 5.96 18.57
CA ASP A 362 36.51 4.61 18.28
C ASP A 362 35.02 4.53 17.97
N ILE A 363 34.53 5.48 17.17
CA ILE A 363 33.18 5.42 16.62
C ILE A 363 33.26 4.69 15.29
N ILE A 364 32.47 3.62 15.15
CA ILE A 364 32.37 2.85 13.93
C ILE A 364 30.89 2.69 13.55
N VAL A 365 30.56 2.99 12.30
CA VAL A 365 29.20 2.86 11.76
C VAL A 365 29.22 1.96 10.54
N PHE A 366 28.37 0.94 10.56
CA PHE A 366 28.15 0.01 9.46
C PHE A 366 26.74 0.16 8.91
N VAL A 367 26.59 -0.02 7.59
CA VAL A 367 25.28 -0.11 6.93
C VAL A 367 25.34 -1.25 5.91
N ASN A 368 24.60 -2.33 6.17
CA ASN A 368 24.49 -3.51 5.30
C ASN A 368 25.82 -4.13 4.83
N SER A 369 26.93 -3.86 5.51
CA SER A 369 28.27 -4.24 5.07
C SER A 369 29.18 -4.50 6.26
N ASN A 370 30.20 -5.33 6.04
CA ASN A 370 31.33 -5.49 6.93
C ASN A 370 32.37 -4.35 6.81
N LEU A 371 32.20 -3.47 5.82
CA LEU A 371 33.01 -2.26 5.67
C LEU A 371 32.29 -1.07 6.32
N PRO A 372 32.93 -0.33 7.23
CA PRO A 372 32.30 0.80 7.89
C PRO A 372 32.16 1.98 6.92
N ILE A 373 31.01 2.65 6.97
CA ILE A 373 30.78 3.91 6.24
C ILE A 373 31.38 5.11 6.98
N TYR A 374 31.69 4.92 8.27
CA TYR A 374 32.36 5.89 9.11
C TYR A 374 33.21 5.16 10.14
N MET A 375 34.44 5.62 10.29
CA MET A 375 35.38 5.18 11.31
C MET A 375 36.22 6.40 11.70
N ASP A 376 36.23 6.73 12.99
CA ASP A 376 37.04 7.85 13.51
C ASP A 376 38.53 7.49 13.73
N VAL A 377 38.97 6.34 13.20
CA VAL A 377 40.37 5.92 13.26
C VAL A 377 41.02 6.34 11.95
N ASN A 378 41.92 7.32 12.03
CA ASN A 378 42.62 7.88 10.87
C ASN A 378 43.32 6.74 10.09
N GLY A 379 42.84 6.45 8.88
CA GLY A 379 43.07 5.19 8.14
C GLY A 379 44.51 4.80 7.79
N SER A 380 45.50 5.60 8.18
CA SER A 380 46.94 5.30 8.06
C SER A 380 47.56 4.75 9.36
N TYR A 381 46.88 4.89 10.50
CA TYR A 381 47.42 4.57 11.84
C TYR A 381 46.79 3.33 12.48
N SER A 382 45.72 2.81 11.87
CA SER A 382 45.17 1.51 12.23
C SER A 382 46.29 0.46 12.21
N ASP A 383 47.20 0.50 11.23
CA ASP A 383 48.37 -0.40 11.19
C ASP A 383 49.32 -0.30 12.39
N TYR A 384 49.47 0.84 13.07
CA TYR A 384 50.39 0.94 14.21
C TYR A 384 49.83 0.32 15.49
N CYS A 385 48.51 0.40 15.70
CA CYS A 385 47.85 -0.30 16.80
C CYS A 385 47.48 -1.74 16.47
N LEU A 386 47.34 -2.07 15.18
CA LEU A 386 46.90 -3.39 14.70
C LEU A 386 48.04 -4.32 14.24
N SER A 387 49.29 -3.85 14.11
CA SER A 387 50.43 -4.68 13.62
C SER A 387 51.25 -5.37 14.69
N LYS A 388 51.10 -5.01 15.98
CA LYS A 388 51.72 -5.78 17.07
C LYS A 388 50.69 -6.77 17.60
N SER A 389 51.03 -8.05 17.57
CA SER A 389 50.23 -9.22 17.96
C SER A 389 49.76 -9.26 19.43
N ARG A 390 49.80 -8.12 20.14
CA ARG A 390 49.20 -7.89 21.45
C ARG A 390 48.70 -6.45 21.44
N TYR A 391 47.38 -6.30 21.47
CA TYR A 391 46.59 -5.08 21.29
C TYR A 391 46.76 -4.02 22.41
N TYR A 392 47.95 -3.87 22.98
CA TYR A 392 48.25 -2.83 23.97
C TYR A 392 48.81 -1.60 23.25
N CYS A 393 47.95 -0.87 22.54
CA CYS A 393 48.26 0.54 22.32
C CYS A 393 48.01 1.26 23.63
N ASP A 394 49.06 1.82 24.24
CA ASP A 394 48.89 2.72 25.39
C ASP A 394 48.07 3.92 24.94
N ARG A 395 46.77 3.85 25.21
CA ARG A 395 45.82 4.92 25.00
C ARG A 395 45.75 5.76 26.25
N TYR A 396 45.82 7.06 26.05
CA TYR A 396 45.72 8.03 27.12
C TYR A 396 44.36 8.70 27.01
N PHE A 397 43.58 8.59 28.08
CA PHE A 397 42.35 9.35 28.23
C PHE A 397 42.68 10.84 28.23
N SER A 398 42.04 11.59 27.33
CA SER A 398 42.14 13.05 27.26
C SER A 398 40.94 13.69 27.95
N SER A 399 39.76 13.39 27.45
CA SER A 399 38.49 13.96 27.92
C SER A 399 37.31 13.12 27.46
N THR A 400 36.09 13.50 27.83
CA THR A 400 34.86 12.99 27.23
C THR A 400 34.26 14.03 26.31
N PHE A 401 33.62 13.60 25.22
CA PHE A 401 32.90 14.50 24.32
C PHE A 401 31.60 13.89 23.80
N ASN A 402 30.74 14.74 23.25
CA ASN A 402 29.49 14.34 22.61
C ASN A 402 29.66 14.39 21.09
N PHE A 403 29.35 13.29 20.41
CA PHE A 403 29.39 13.18 18.96
C PHE A 403 27.98 13.28 18.38
N ARG A 404 27.79 14.23 17.46
CA ARG A 404 26.55 14.38 16.72
C ARG A 404 26.83 14.47 15.23
N ARG A 405 26.28 13.56 14.44
CA ARG A 405 26.49 13.57 12.99
C ARG A 405 25.30 13.02 12.22
N TYR A 406 25.07 13.59 11.05
CA TYR A 406 24.14 13.08 10.05
C TYR A 406 24.92 12.37 8.94
N PHE A 407 24.49 11.17 8.59
CA PHE A 407 25.04 10.35 7.51
C PHE A 407 23.97 10.17 6.44
N ASN A 408 24.30 10.47 5.19
CA ASN A 408 23.47 10.06 4.07
C ASN A 408 23.72 8.56 3.83
N ILE A 409 22.78 7.72 4.27
CA ILE A 409 22.91 6.27 4.13
C ILE A 409 22.25 5.72 2.87
N THR A 410 21.60 6.57 2.08
CA THR A 410 20.89 6.21 0.85
C THR A 410 21.72 5.32 -0.10
N PRO A 411 23.01 5.59 -0.36
CA PRO A 411 23.81 4.78 -1.27
C PRO A 411 24.07 3.34 -0.80
N TYR A 412 23.85 3.05 0.49
CA TYR A 412 24.15 1.75 1.11
C TYR A 412 22.89 0.91 1.34
N LEU A 413 21.71 1.42 0.96
CA LEU A 413 20.44 0.73 1.17
C LEU A 413 20.23 -0.37 0.13
N ILE A 414 19.56 -1.44 0.56
CA ILE A 414 19.09 -2.52 -0.30
C ILE A 414 17.58 -2.66 -0.19
N ASN A 415 16.94 -3.21 -1.22
CA ASN A 415 15.54 -3.64 -1.10
C ASN A 415 15.43 -4.72 -0.02
N GLY A 416 14.40 -4.65 0.81
CA GLY A 416 14.20 -5.57 1.92
C GLY A 416 14.76 -5.07 3.25
N THR A 417 15.32 -5.98 4.05
CA THR A 417 15.81 -5.67 5.40
C THR A 417 17.18 -5.01 5.33
N ASN A 418 17.28 -3.85 5.97
CA ASN A 418 18.50 -3.07 6.13
C ASN A 418 18.90 -3.06 7.60
N VAL A 419 20.20 -2.98 7.87
CA VAL A 419 20.77 -2.93 9.22
C VAL A 419 21.80 -1.81 9.30
N VAL A 420 21.67 -0.99 10.35
CA VAL A 420 22.67 0.00 10.77
C VAL A 420 23.24 -0.49 12.10
N SER A 421 24.55 -0.56 12.22
CA SER A 421 25.23 -0.92 13.47
C SER A 421 26.16 0.20 13.88
N VAL A 422 26.15 0.53 15.17
CA VAL A 422 27.00 1.57 15.76
C VAL A 422 27.78 0.94 16.90
N TYR A 423 29.08 1.22 16.93
CA TYR A 423 29.99 0.86 17.99
C TYR A 423 30.70 2.12 18.48
N ILE A 424 30.78 2.29 19.79
CA ILE A 424 31.39 3.44 20.46
C ILE A 424 32.34 2.91 21.52
N ASN A 425 33.58 3.39 21.56
CA ASN A 425 34.59 2.96 22.53
C ASN A 425 34.82 1.43 22.48
N CYS A 426 34.58 0.78 21.33
CA CYS A 426 34.72 -0.67 21.13
C CYS A 426 35.69 -0.92 19.97
N CYS A 427 36.66 -1.84 20.09
CA CYS A 427 37.55 -2.16 18.97
C CYS A 427 38.25 -3.54 19.07
N ASP A 428 37.88 -4.45 18.17
CA ASP A 428 38.79 -5.28 17.36
C ASP A 428 38.09 -5.61 16.02
N PHE A 429 38.82 -5.50 14.90
CA PHE A 429 38.32 -5.83 13.55
C PHE A 429 39.18 -6.89 12.85
N ARG A 430 40.32 -7.33 13.42
CA ARG A 430 41.30 -8.13 12.66
C ARG A 430 41.21 -9.64 12.83
N ASN A 431 40.49 -10.20 13.81
CA ASN A 431 40.59 -11.64 14.10
C ASN A 431 39.28 -12.35 14.50
N ASP A 432 38.09 -11.89 14.08
CA ASP A 432 36.79 -12.51 14.44
C ASP A 432 36.52 -12.61 15.97
N LEU A 433 37.34 -11.95 16.79
CA LEU A 433 37.21 -11.86 18.25
C LEU A 433 36.69 -10.46 18.59
N TYR A 434 35.37 -10.29 18.53
CA TYR A 434 34.69 -9.00 18.68
C TYR A 434 34.57 -8.50 20.13
N ASP A 435 35.19 -9.19 21.08
CA ASP A 435 35.01 -8.94 22.52
C ASP A 435 36.20 -8.16 23.11
N TYR A 436 36.70 -7.11 22.47
CA TYR A 436 37.71 -6.24 23.10
C TYR A 436 37.27 -4.78 23.05
N GLU A 437 37.14 -4.18 24.23
CA GLU A 437 36.57 -2.84 24.40
C GLU A 437 37.48 -1.91 25.18
N TRP A 438 37.41 -0.62 24.85
CA TRP A 438 38.35 0.40 25.27
C TRP A 438 37.59 1.57 25.86
N GLY A 439 37.57 1.62 27.18
CA GLY A 439 37.06 2.77 27.90
C GLY A 439 37.24 2.58 29.39
N ARG A 440 37.30 3.70 30.11
CA ARG A 440 37.29 3.74 31.58
C ARG A 440 35.92 4.18 32.12
N LEU A 441 35.12 4.86 31.32
CA LEU A 441 33.85 5.51 31.63
C LEU A 441 32.70 4.91 30.82
N SER A 442 31.48 5.34 31.14
CA SER A 442 30.28 5.00 30.39
C SER A 442 30.21 5.76 29.07
N SER A 443 29.74 5.12 28.00
CA SER A 443 29.34 5.78 26.76
C SER A 443 27.86 5.56 26.50
N ARG A 444 27.23 6.44 25.70
CA ARG A 444 25.80 6.39 25.43
C ARG A 444 25.44 6.58 23.97
N ILE A 445 24.61 5.69 23.43
CA ILE A 445 23.83 5.92 22.20
C ILE A 445 22.51 6.53 22.64
N TYR A 446 22.36 7.85 22.52
CA TYR A 446 21.22 8.57 23.07
C TYR A 446 19.97 8.39 22.21
N SER A 447 18.87 8.02 22.85
CA SER A 447 17.55 7.98 22.22
C SER A 447 16.43 8.29 23.22
N SER A 448 15.54 9.21 22.87
CA SER A 448 14.35 9.54 23.64
C SER A 448 13.23 10.00 22.70
N PRO A 449 12.72 9.13 21.83
CA PRO A 449 11.88 9.52 20.69
C PRO A 449 10.51 10.10 21.07
N LEU A 450 10.08 9.92 22.33
CA LEU A 450 8.81 10.45 22.81
C LEU A 450 8.91 11.90 23.29
N THR A 451 10.09 12.33 23.75
CA THR A 451 10.30 13.67 24.35
C THR A 451 11.30 14.52 23.57
N ASP A 452 12.22 13.90 22.84
CA ASP A 452 13.31 14.55 22.11
C ASP A 452 13.60 13.84 20.76
N PRO A 453 12.58 13.74 19.86
CA PRO A 453 12.68 12.96 18.63
C PRO A 453 13.72 13.47 17.63
N GLU A 454 14.06 14.77 17.65
CA GLU A 454 15.01 15.37 16.71
C GLU A 454 16.48 15.24 17.14
N ASN A 455 16.73 14.92 18.43
CA ASN A 455 18.07 14.63 18.92
C ASN A 455 18.29 13.14 19.18
N SER A 456 17.27 12.28 19.03
CA SER A 456 17.41 10.84 19.23
C SER A 456 18.14 10.18 18.07
N SER A 457 18.94 9.16 18.36
CA SER A 457 19.69 8.38 17.36
C SER A 457 18.81 7.43 16.55
#